data_AF-A0A2R6NS64-F1
#
_entry.id   AF-A0A2R6NS64-F1
#
_cell.length_a   1.000
_cell.length_b   1.000
_cell.length_c   1.000
_cell.angle_alpha   90.00
_cell.angle_beta   90.00
_cell.angle_gamma   90.00
#
_symmetry.space_group_name_H-M   'P 1'
#
loop_
_entity.id
_entity.type
_entity.pdbx_description
1 polymer ?
#
loop_
_entity_poly.entity_id
_entity_poly.type
_entity_poly.pdbx_seq_one_letter_code
_entity_poly.pdbx_strand_id
1 'polypeptide(L)'
;MTGRKRTIQESEGTWISAAPGLSYAHCGVAGSSSSNPILLDSPPPLAKAPAAKRQRKTRNSDVPPPEKRGAMFKRKCPQNILERLERVNQQRFFMVDRTRNGKELKEEFQVLGSTGNVQTRAKETIASTSALLTSELEEVFANAPLAPNDVAHQRIREAYAKATGKAIASGSAAGGSDQKRRIPEMDTDCPICYEGMHGVAENKLSFCESCGNCLHKECFSQSYDSRLFAVFKAFSDGIRRHPRLFTLASLLGLSSPWLRNNYREFKALGPGGLPYNVCGWLIALAFKPFERETTSTDEYDRDLNKASWISEEERKRFPERRGSRPNSGFHVVPARQFDKIPKQEMMKRLDALVDRLLKENSHLVVAGRSPNERLHNGVLIHPDIPTPHGPAKASKREILHIHPSDHSLHVVLAPQDCKLGKPSQISLPLLCLLGVLLVIERNWGERHKLSGAKILGLPKEYIWIYAPRDEEELEVVEKILTASIGFMTGSGNVKH
;
A
#
# COMPACT_ATOMS: atom_id res chain seq x y z
N MET A 1 -50.44 -4.16 -13.29
CA MET A 1 -49.79 -3.41 -14.40
C MET A 1 -49.46 -2.00 -13.91
N THR A 2 -48.52 -1.28 -14.56
CA THR A 2 -48.35 0.21 -14.61
C THR A 2 -48.71 1.08 -13.37
N GLY A 3 -47.87 1.95 -12.81
CA GLY A 3 -46.49 2.34 -13.13
C GLY A 3 -46.30 3.82 -13.56
N ARG A 4 -45.87 4.69 -12.64
CA ARG A 4 -45.23 6.02 -12.87
C ARG A 4 -44.43 6.37 -11.60
N LYS A 5 -43.09 6.35 -11.60
CA LYS A 5 -42.16 7.41 -12.04
C LYS A 5 -42.39 8.76 -11.34
N ARG A 6 -41.46 9.11 -10.45
CA ARG A 6 -41.19 10.51 -10.04
C ARG A 6 -40.31 11.16 -11.10
N THR A 7 -40.42 12.47 -11.25
CA THR A 7 -39.45 13.32 -11.95
C THR A 7 -38.80 14.23 -10.92
N ILE A 8 -37.48 14.39 -10.99
CA ILE A 8 -36.73 15.44 -10.30
C ILE A 8 -35.95 16.17 -11.39
N GLN A 9 -35.96 17.50 -11.36
CA GLN A 9 -35.17 18.33 -12.27
C GLN A 9 -33.73 18.44 -11.76
N GLU A 10 -32.77 18.36 -12.68
CA GLU A 10 -31.38 18.73 -12.43
C GLU A 10 -31.20 20.23 -12.73
N SER A 11 -30.30 20.89 -12.01
CA SER A 11 -29.78 22.23 -12.31
C SER A 11 -28.33 22.33 -11.86
N GLU A 12 -27.50 23.07 -12.60
CA GLU A 12 -26.05 22.88 -12.65
C GLU A 12 -25.24 23.74 -11.66
N GLY A 13 -23.94 23.43 -11.51
CA GLY A 13 -23.00 24.18 -10.66
C GLY A 13 -21.94 23.30 -9.95
N THR A 14 -20.63 23.30 -10.18
CA THR A 14 -19.71 23.57 -11.33
C THR A 14 -18.31 23.81 -10.71
N TRP A 15 -17.48 22.75 -10.67
CA TRP A 15 -15.99 22.68 -10.57
C TRP A 15 -15.15 23.52 -9.59
N ILE A 16 -14.31 22.83 -8.78
CA ILE A 16 -12.85 23.11 -8.53
C ILE A 16 -12.10 21.75 -8.36
N SER A 17 -10.79 21.67 -8.65
CA SER A 17 -9.88 20.51 -8.43
C SER A 17 -8.40 20.97 -8.41
N ALA A 18 -7.35 20.21 -8.05
CA ALA A 18 -7.20 18.77 -7.69
C ALA A 18 -6.47 18.61 -6.32
N ALA A 19 -5.41 17.81 -6.02
CA ALA A 19 -4.49 16.91 -6.74
C ALA A 19 -3.85 15.85 -5.78
N PRO A 20 -3.20 14.76 -6.26
CA PRO A 20 -2.65 13.68 -5.41
C PRO A 20 -1.10 13.65 -5.29
N GLY A 21 -0.54 12.87 -4.34
CA GLY A 21 0.92 12.67 -4.22
C GLY A 21 1.38 11.38 -3.48
N LEU A 22 2.29 10.64 -4.15
CA LEU A 22 3.43 9.82 -3.67
C LEU A 22 3.36 9.19 -2.26
N SER A 23 3.21 7.86 -2.06
CA SER A 23 4.07 6.69 -2.44
C SER A 23 5.20 6.35 -1.43
N TYR A 24 5.09 5.19 -0.78
CA TYR A 24 6.08 4.63 0.14
C TYR A 24 7.35 4.10 -0.54
N ALA A 25 8.47 4.11 0.20
CA ALA A 25 9.66 3.31 -0.09
C ALA A 25 10.03 2.47 1.15
N HIS A 26 10.40 1.20 0.94
CA HIS A 26 10.76 0.27 2.01
C HIS A 26 12.19 -0.21 1.82
N CYS A 27 13.06 0.05 2.80
CA CYS A 27 14.39 -0.59 2.87
C CYS A 27 14.27 -1.91 3.65
N GLY A 28 14.93 -2.95 3.15
CA GLY A 28 15.09 -4.22 3.85
C GLY A 28 16.58 -4.52 4.05
N VAL A 29 16.99 -4.74 5.29
CA VAL A 29 18.34 -5.20 5.65
C VAL A 29 18.21 -6.65 6.12
N ALA A 30 19.08 -7.53 5.64
CA ALA A 30 19.18 -8.92 6.07
C ALA A 30 20.65 -9.31 6.26
N GLY A 31 20.92 -10.10 7.29
CA GLY A 31 22.24 -10.61 7.64
C GLY A 31 22.14 -11.60 8.80
N SER A 32 23.24 -12.29 9.12
CA SER A 32 23.33 -13.43 10.04
C SER A 32 22.66 -14.72 9.52
N SER A 33 23.12 -15.93 9.83
CA SER A 33 24.49 -16.47 9.95
C SER A 33 24.40 -18.00 10.03
N SER A 34 25.51 -18.72 9.84
CA SER A 34 25.63 -20.12 10.26
C SER A 34 27.10 -20.47 10.48
N SER A 35 27.39 -21.25 11.52
CA SER A 35 28.74 -21.61 11.98
C SER A 35 28.93 -23.12 12.07
N ASN A 36 30.13 -23.61 11.74
CA ASN A 36 30.82 -24.69 12.47
C ASN A 36 32.30 -24.83 12.01
N PRO A 37 33.21 -25.43 12.80
CA PRO A 37 34.64 -25.04 12.75
C PRO A 37 35.69 -26.19 12.74
N ILE A 38 36.97 -25.79 12.66
CA ILE A 38 38.23 -26.53 12.97
C ILE A 38 38.65 -27.67 12.01
N LEU A 39 39.72 -27.44 11.24
CA LEU A 39 41.01 -28.14 11.40
C LEU A 39 42.14 -27.45 10.61
N LEU A 40 43.39 -27.65 11.06
CA LEU A 40 44.63 -27.24 10.39
C LEU A 40 45.12 -28.35 9.45
N ASP A 41 45.82 -28.03 8.35
CA ASP A 41 47.29 -28.15 8.35
C ASP A 41 48.02 -27.53 7.12
N SER A 42 49.33 -27.32 7.30
CA SER A 42 50.40 -27.07 6.32
C SER A 42 50.50 -25.71 5.56
N PRO A 43 51.72 -25.25 5.19
CA PRO A 43 51.99 -23.82 4.91
C PRO A 43 52.51 -23.47 3.50
N PRO A 44 52.40 -22.20 3.06
CA PRO A 44 53.07 -21.68 1.86
C PRO A 44 54.51 -21.18 2.13
N PRO A 45 55.39 -21.05 1.11
CA PRO A 45 56.82 -20.76 1.32
C PRO A 45 57.19 -19.28 1.54
N LEU A 46 58.25 -19.07 2.32
CA LEU A 46 59.08 -17.86 2.37
C LEU A 46 59.91 -17.69 1.07
N ALA A 47 60.42 -16.53 0.66
CA ALA A 47 60.16 -15.11 0.95
C ALA A 47 61.03 -14.25 -0.02
N LYS A 48 60.81 -12.93 -0.12
CA LYS A 48 61.85 -11.94 -0.50
C LYS A 48 61.46 -10.49 -0.16
N ALA A 49 62.45 -9.65 0.09
CA ALA A 49 62.32 -8.31 0.68
C ALA A 49 62.02 -7.20 -0.36
N PRO A 50 61.46 -6.04 0.05
CA PRO A 50 61.04 -4.97 -0.86
C PRO A 50 62.18 -4.09 -1.37
N ALA A 51 62.08 -3.65 -2.63
CA ALA A 51 62.97 -2.65 -3.24
C ALA A 51 62.38 -1.23 -3.21
N ALA A 52 63.25 -0.21 -3.34
CA ALA A 52 62.94 1.17 -2.96
C ALA A 52 61.87 1.89 -3.81
N LYS A 53 61.13 2.81 -3.16
CA LYS A 53 60.18 3.73 -3.80
C LYS A 53 60.93 4.73 -4.71
N ARG A 54 60.69 4.67 -6.03
CA ARG A 54 61.08 5.77 -6.95
C ARG A 54 60.22 7.00 -6.68
N GLN A 55 60.85 8.18 -6.53
CA GLN A 55 60.13 9.44 -6.38
C GLN A 55 59.31 9.78 -7.64
N ARG A 56 58.10 10.29 -7.44
CA ARG A 56 57.17 10.67 -8.52
C ARG A 56 57.44 12.12 -8.94
N LYS A 57 57.94 12.30 -10.16
CA LYS A 57 58.12 13.63 -10.76
C LYS A 57 56.76 14.35 -10.83
N THR A 58 56.71 15.59 -10.36
CA THR A 58 55.52 16.46 -10.50
C THR A 58 55.27 16.78 -11.98
N ARG A 59 54.01 17.01 -12.33
CA ARG A 59 53.55 17.35 -13.68
C ARG A 59 52.61 18.55 -13.57
N ASN A 60 52.83 19.58 -14.40
CA ASN A 60 52.08 20.83 -14.33
C ASN A 60 50.57 20.62 -14.45
N SER A 61 49.82 21.46 -13.74
CA SER A 61 48.37 21.38 -13.53
C SER A 61 47.61 22.45 -14.34
N ASP A 62 47.76 22.44 -15.66
CA ASP A 62 47.03 23.34 -16.59
C ASP A 62 46.60 22.62 -17.89
N VAL A 63 46.51 21.28 -17.85
CA VAL A 63 45.94 20.48 -18.95
C VAL A 63 44.80 19.64 -18.36
N PRO A 64 43.57 19.71 -18.92
CA PRO A 64 42.46 18.87 -18.46
C PRO A 64 42.87 17.38 -18.57
N PRO A 65 42.45 16.53 -17.61
CA PRO A 65 42.87 15.14 -17.59
C PRO A 65 42.45 14.43 -18.88
N PRO A 66 43.35 13.71 -19.56
CA PRO A 66 43.04 13.09 -20.85
C PRO A 66 41.90 12.08 -20.69
N GLU A 67 40.89 12.22 -21.56
CA GLU A 67 39.69 11.41 -21.55
C GLU A 67 40.04 9.92 -21.67
N LYS A 68 39.51 9.11 -20.74
CA LYS A 68 39.81 7.68 -20.68
C LYS A 68 38.73 6.89 -21.39
N ARG A 69 39.09 6.30 -22.54
CA ARG A 69 38.26 5.33 -23.25
C ARG A 69 37.83 4.20 -22.31
N GLY A 70 36.53 4.06 -22.06
CA GLY A 70 35.98 3.06 -21.12
C GLY A 70 35.84 1.63 -21.68
N ALA A 71 36.28 1.37 -22.91
CA ALA A 71 36.32 0.04 -23.52
C ALA A 71 37.59 -0.18 -24.35
N MET A 72 38.05 -1.42 -24.46
CA MET A 72 39.20 -1.77 -25.30
C MET A 72 38.84 -1.83 -26.79
N PHE A 73 39.71 -1.29 -27.64
CA PHE A 73 39.59 -1.39 -29.10
C PHE A 73 39.73 -2.85 -29.56
N LYS A 74 38.80 -3.33 -30.40
CA LYS A 74 38.82 -4.72 -30.92
C LYS A 74 39.58 -4.79 -32.25
N ARG A 75 40.51 -5.75 -32.36
CA ARG A 75 41.33 -5.94 -33.58
C ARG A 75 40.55 -6.40 -34.83
N LYS A 76 39.32 -6.89 -34.67
CA LYS A 76 38.37 -7.24 -35.74
C LYS A 76 36.94 -6.95 -35.29
N CYS A 77 36.05 -6.65 -36.23
CA CYS A 77 34.62 -6.55 -35.97
C CYS A 77 34.04 -7.94 -35.61
N PRO A 78 33.21 -8.08 -34.55
CA PRO A 78 32.54 -9.34 -34.25
C PRO A 78 31.53 -9.75 -35.33
N GLN A 79 31.44 -11.05 -35.64
CA GLN A 79 30.60 -11.58 -36.72
C GLN A 79 29.11 -11.17 -36.56
N ASN A 80 28.58 -11.24 -35.34
CA ASN A 80 27.19 -10.85 -35.04
C ASN A 80 26.91 -9.33 -35.16
N ILE A 81 27.93 -8.50 -35.40
CA ILE A 81 27.78 -7.08 -35.76
C ILE A 81 27.80 -6.93 -37.29
N LEU A 82 28.62 -7.72 -38.01
CA LEU A 82 28.61 -7.77 -39.47
C LEU A 82 27.25 -8.27 -40.00
N GLU A 83 26.72 -9.36 -39.43
CA GLU A 83 25.37 -9.90 -39.71
C GLU A 83 24.22 -8.91 -39.43
N ARG A 84 24.46 -7.90 -38.57
CA ARG A 84 23.50 -6.82 -38.28
C ARG A 84 23.66 -5.68 -39.28
N LEU A 85 24.89 -5.30 -39.62
CA LEU A 85 25.19 -4.27 -40.61
C LEU A 85 24.65 -4.67 -41.99
N GLU A 86 24.90 -5.91 -42.43
CA GLU A 86 24.39 -6.45 -43.68
C GLU A 86 22.85 -6.43 -43.73
N ARG A 87 22.20 -6.84 -42.64
CA ARG A 87 20.74 -6.80 -42.50
C ARG A 87 20.16 -5.38 -42.52
N VAL A 88 20.85 -4.42 -41.89
CA VAL A 88 20.46 -3.00 -41.93
C VAL A 88 20.60 -2.44 -43.35
N ASN A 89 21.65 -2.82 -44.09
CA ASN A 89 21.83 -2.41 -45.48
C ASN A 89 20.79 -3.02 -46.43
N GLN A 90 20.23 -4.18 -46.11
CA GLN A 90 19.19 -4.86 -46.90
C GLN A 90 17.75 -4.43 -46.55
N GLN A 91 17.49 -3.93 -45.33
CA GLN A 91 16.15 -3.61 -44.86
C GLN A 91 15.82 -2.12 -45.01
N ARG A 92 14.80 -1.79 -45.81
CA ARG A 92 14.30 -0.42 -45.96
C ARG A 92 13.56 0.04 -44.69
N PHE A 93 13.99 1.17 -44.13
CA PHE A 93 13.33 1.89 -43.04
C PHE A 93 12.93 3.28 -43.53
N PHE A 94 11.78 3.79 -43.07
CA PHE A 94 11.30 5.13 -43.42
C PHE A 94 11.35 6.06 -42.21
N MET A 95 11.87 7.27 -42.38
CA MET A 95 11.99 8.25 -41.30
C MET A 95 10.66 9.02 -41.11
N VAL A 96 10.05 8.89 -39.93
CA VAL A 96 8.78 9.55 -39.60
C VAL A 96 9.02 10.94 -39.00
N ASP A 97 9.97 11.02 -38.06
CA ASP A 97 10.34 12.25 -37.36
C ASP A 97 11.83 12.24 -36.96
N ARG A 98 12.42 13.44 -36.82
CA ARG A 98 13.82 13.68 -36.42
C ARG A 98 13.91 14.96 -35.60
N THR A 99 14.45 14.86 -34.38
CA THR A 99 14.73 16.02 -33.52
C THR A 99 16.24 16.15 -33.29
N ARG A 100 16.82 17.31 -33.65
CA ARG A 100 18.23 17.64 -33.42
C ARG A 100 18.34 18.84 -32.48
N ASN A 101 18.93 18.63 -31.30
CA ASN A 101 19.23 19.72 -30.37
C ASN A 101 20.56 20.37 -30.77
N GLY A 102 20.53 21.55 -31.38
CA GLY A 102 21.67 22.20 -32.04
C GLY A 102 22.88 22.62 -31.17
N LYS A 103 22.99 22.11 -29.93
CA LYS A 103 24.15 22.25 -29.02
C LYS A 103 24.50 20.95 -28.27
N GLU A 104 23.82 19.84 -28.55
CA GLU A 104 24.08 18.53 -27.93
C GLU A 104 24.58 17.55 -28.99
N LEU A 105 25.53 16.66 -28.63
CA LEU A 105 25.94 15.52 -29.48
C LEU A 105 24.88 14.41 -29.40
N LYS A 106 23.67 14.73 -29.87
CA LYS A 106 22.46 13.94 -29.70
C LYS A 106 21.43 14.24 -30.77
N GLU A 107 20.89 13.18 -31.36
CA GLU A 107 19.72 13.22 -32.23
C GLU A 107 18.69 12.17 -31.79
N GLU A 108 17.41 12.46 -32.00
CA GLU A 108 16.31 11.53 -31.75
C GLU A 108 15.56 11.23 -33.05
N PHE A 109 15.60 9.97 -33.50
CA PHE A 109 14.94 9.50 -34.71
C PHE A 109 13.74 8.60 -34.39
N GLN A 110 12.68 8.72 -35.18
CA GLN A 110 11.50 7.88 -35.13
C GLN A 110 11.31 7.22 -36.49
N VAL A 111 11.40 5.88 -36.54
CA VAL A 111 11.48 5.11 -37.79
C VAL A 111 10.39 4.05 -37.89
N LEU A 112 9.90 3.86 -39.11
CA LEU A 112 8.96 2.80 -39.49
C LEU A 112 9.74 1.66 -40.12
N GLY A 113 9.61 0.45 -39.58
CA GLY A 113 10.14 -0.78 -40.19
C GLY A 113 9.19 -1.40 -41.20
N SER A 114 9.69 -2.34 -42.01
CA SER A 114 8.91 -3.05 -43.04
C SER A 114 7.66 -3.77 -42.54
N THR A 115 7.59 -4.11 -41.24
CA THR A 115 6.42 -4.73 -40.59
C THR A 115 5.39 -3.74 -40.05
N GLY A 116 5.44 -2.46 -40.46
CA GLY A 116 4.45 -1.44 -40.09
C GLY A 116 4.51 -0.92 -38.65
N ASN A 117 5.35 -1.54 -37.80
CA ASN A 117 5.60 -1.05 -36.45
C ASN A 117 6.46 0.21 -36.47
N VAL A 118 5.93 1.33 -35.96
CA VAL A 118 6.75 2.50 -35.61
C VAL A 118 7.58 2.15 -34.39
N GLN A 119 8.90 2.14 -34.53
CA GLN A 119 9.81 1.96 -33.41
C GLN A 119 10.40 3.31 -33.00
N THR A 120 10.08 3.74 -31.78
CA THR A 120 10.71 4.88 -31.10
C THR A 120 12.12 4.47 -30.63
N ARG A 121 12.99 4.14 -31.61
CA ARG A 121 14.33 3.55 -31.40
C ARG A 121 15.44 4.30 -32.13
N ALA A 122 15.60 5.57 -31.81
CA ALA A 122 16.92 6.11 -31.52
C ALA A 122 16.78 7.29 -30.55
N LYS A 123 16.81 7.04 -29.24
CA LYS A 123 17.30 8.07 -28.31
C LYS A 123 18.81 7.96 -28.26
N GLU A 124 19.50 8.43 -29.30
CA GLU A 124 20.95 8.55 -29.30
C GLU A 124 21.39 9.75 -28.47
N THR A 125 21.11 9.67 -27.17
CA THR A 125 21.94 10.34 -26.17
C THR A 125 23.22 9.51 -26.11
N ILE A 126 24.25 9.87 -26.90
CA ILE A 126 25.50 9.07 -27.06
C ILE A 126 26.42 9.20 -25.82
N ALA A 127 25.82 9.28 -24.63
CA ALA A 127 26.45 8.99 -23.34
C ALA A 127 26.49 7.48 -23.03
N SER A 128 25.66 6.66 -23.70
CA SER A 128 25.55 5.21 -23.45
C SER A 128 26.60 4.35 -24.16
N THR A 129 27.38 4.91 -25.10
CA THR A 129 28.61 4.26 -25.61
C THR A 129 29.83 4.89 -24.94
N SER A 130 30.09 4.50 -23.70
CA SER A 130 31.24 4.93 -22.87
C SER A 130 32.59 4.38 -23.37
N ALA A 131 32.75 4.27 -24.70
CA ALA A 131 33.76 3.51 -25.43
C ALA A 131 34.46 4.32 -26.55
N LEU A 132 33.87 5.46 -26.92
CA LEU A 132 34.45 6.46 -27.82
C LEU A 132 34.91 7.66 -26.98
N LEU A 133 35.87 8.43 -27.51
CA LEU A 133 36.27 9.73 -26.99
C LEU A 133 35.42 10.84 -27.64
N THR A 134 35.35 12.00 -27.00
CA THR A 134 34.59 13.15 -27.48
C THR A 134 35.04 13.57 -28.90
N SER A 135 36.34 13.58 -29.17
CA SER A 135 36.89 13.91 -30.50
C SER A 135 36.55 12.85 -31.57
N GLU A 136 36.42 11.58 -31.20
CA GLU A 136 35.98 10.53 -32.13
C GLU A 136 34.48 10.64 -32.41
N LEU A 137 33.70 11.08 -31.43
CA LEU A 137 32.27 11.35 -31.61
C LEU A 137 32.05 12.56 -32.53
N GLU A 138 32.86 13.62 -32.39
CA GLU A 138 32.90 14.75 -33.31
C GLU A 138 33.30 14.32 -34.73
N GLU A 139 34.32 13.46 -34.89
CA GLU A 139 34.72 12.89 -36.17
C GLU A 139 33.61 12.02 -36.81
N VAL A 140 32.91 11.22 -36.01
CA VAL A 140 31.75 10.43 -36.46
C VAL A 140 30.58 11.32 -36.90
N PHE A 141 30.30 12.41 -36.18
CA PHE A 141 29.26 13.38 -36.60
C PHE A 141 29.67 14.20 -37.83
N ALA A 142 30.97 14.47 -38.02
CA ALA A 142 31.48 15.18 -39.19
C ALA A 142 31.49 14.31 -40.46
N ASN A 143 31.79 13.01 -40.32
CA ASN A 143 31.81 12.04 -41.42
C ASN A 143 30.49 11.25 -41.57
N ALA A 144 29.46 11.59 -40.79
CA ALA A 144 28.14 10.97 -40.90
C ALA A 144 27.56 11.20 -42.30
N PRO A 145 27.01 10.16 -42.97
CA PRO A 145 26.32 10.35 -44.25
C PRO A 145 25.21 11.39 -44.15
N LEU A 146 25.01 12.16 -45.23
CA LEU A 146 23.85 13.05 -45.34
C LEU A 146 22.57 12.25 -45.10
N ALA A 147 21.68 12.81 -44.27
CA ALA A 147 20.57 12.06 -43.68
C ALA A 147 19.67 11.39 -44.72
N PRO A 148 19.05 10.23 -44.41
CA PRO A 148 18.18 9.53 -45.35
C PRO A 148 17.04 10.42 -45.85
N ASN A 149 17.04 10.71 -47.15
CA ASN A 149 16.02 11.53 -47.79
C ASN A 149 14.68 10.79 -48.01
N ASP A 150 14.64 9.46 -47.79
CA ASP A 150 13.42 8.63 -47.77
C ASP A 150 12.57 8.93 -46.50
N VAL A 151 12.04 10.16 -46.45
CA VAL A 151 11.07 10.62 -45.44
C VAL A 151 9.73 9.91 -45.69
N ALA A 152 9.10 9.42 -44.62
CA ALA A 152 7.82 8.73 -44.71
C ALA A 152 6.73 9.64 -45.34
N HIS A 153 5.92 9.06 -46.22
CA HIS A 153 4.87 9.78 -46.97
C HIS A 153 4.00 10.64 -46.05
N GLN A 154 3.68 11.87 -46.47
CA GLN A 154 3.05 12.92 -45.65
C GLN A 154 1.88 12.43 -44.79
N ARG A 155 0.92 11.70 -45.38
CA ARG A 155 -0.23 11.09 -44.68
C ARG A 155 0.16 10.23 -43.47
N ILE A 156 1.28 9.50 -43.51
CA ILE A 156 1.76 8.66 -42.41
C ILE A 156 2.24 9.55 -41.25
N ARG A 157 2.96 10.63 -41.58
CA ARG A 157 3.46 11.62 -40.59
C ARG A 157 2.29 12.37 -39.94
N GLU A 158 1.28 12.76 -40.73
CA GLU A 158 0.04 13.38 -40.25
C GLU A 158 -0.81 12.44 -39.37
N ALA A 159 -0.97 11.18 -39.77
CA ALA A 159 -1.68 10.19 -38.97
C ALA A 159 -0.94 9.89 -37.65
N TYR A 160 0.39 9.81 -37.68
CA TYR A 160 1.23 9.63 -36.50
C TYR A 160 1.16 10.86 -35.56
N ALA A 161 1.24 12.07 -36.10
CA ALA A 161 1.05 13.33 -35.38
C ALA A 161 -0.32 13.37 -34.68
N LYS A 162 -1.39 13.06 -35.40
CA LYS A 162 -2.76 12.98 -34.86
C LYS A 162 -2.91 11.91 -33.77
N ALA A 163 -2.22 10.78 -33.89
CA ALA A 163 -2.25 9.70 -32.90
C ALA A 163 -1.39 9.97 -31.65
N THR A 164 -0.35 10.83 -31.76
CA THR A 164 0.60 11.13 -30.67
C THR A 164 0.41 12.50 -30.04
N GLY A 165 -0.43 13.37 -30.61
CA GLY A 165 -0.67 14.73 -30.12
C GLY A 165 0.41 15.75 -30.47
N LYS A 166 1.46 15.37 -31.23
CA LYS A 166 2.41 16.32 -31.82
C LYS A 166 1.71 17.13 -32.91
N ALA A 167 1.67 18.46 -32.79
CA ALA A 167 1.24 19.32 -33.89
C ALA A 167 2.32 19.39 -34.98
N ILE A 168 1.92 19.28 -36.26
CA ILE A 168 2.78 19.55 -37.41
C ILE A 168 2.57 21.01 -37.83
N ALA A 169 3.65 21.77 -37.99
CA ALA A 169 3.61 23.06 -38.66
C ALA A 169 3.27 22.85 -40.15
N SER A 170 2.22 23.50 -40.64
CA SER A 170 1.61 23.21 -41.94
C SER A 170 2.53 23.54 -43.12
N GLY A 171 3.09 22.51 -43.75
CA GLY A 171 3.61 22.58 -45.12
C GLY A 171 2.46 22.51 -46.14
N SER A 172 2.48 23.38 -47.15
CA SER A 172 1.36 23.57 -48.07
C SER A 172 0.96 22.31 -48.83
N ALA A 173 -0.28 21.85 -48.64
CA ALA A 173 -0.87 20.80 -49.46
C ALA A 173 -1.22 21.36 -50.85
N ALA A 174 -0.61 20.81 -51.90
CA ALA A 174 -0.90 21.14 -53.29
C ALA A 174 -1.40 19.90 -54.04
N GLY A 175 -2.38 20.07 -54.94
CA GLY A 175 -2.80 19.03 -55.89
C GLY A 175 -3.76 17.98 -55.34
N GLY A 176 -5.01 18.38 -55.06
CA GLY A 176 -6.11 17.43 -55.05
C GLY A 176 -6.35 16.87 -56.47
N SER A 177 -6.53 15.55 -56.61
CA SER A 177 -6.96 14.91 -57.85
C SER A 177 -7.96 13.79 -57.54
N ASP A 178 -9.00 13.70 -58.36
CA ASP A 178 -10.14 12.78 -58.19
C ASP A 178 -9.74 11.35 -58.63
N GLN A 179 -9.22 10.55 -57.70
CA GLN A 179 -8.69 9.22 -58.01
C GLN A 179 -9.80 8.15 -58.06
N LYS A 180 -10.25 7.84 -59.28
CA LYS A 180 -11.05 6.66 -59.60
C LYS A 180 -10.38 5.37 -59.09
N ARG A 181 -11.21 4.36 -58.76
CA ARG A 181 -10.76 3.00 -58.39
C ARG A 181 -9.84 2.44 -59.48
N ARG A 182 -8.69 1.89 -59.09
CA ARG A 182 -7.74 1.26 -60.02
C ARG A 182 -8.11 -0.22 -60.15
N ILE A 183 -8.73 -0.55 -61.28
CA ILE A 183 -9.04 -1.94 -61.64
C ILE A 183 -7.69 -2.66 -61.86
N PRO A 184 -7.50 -3.88 -61.32
CA PRO A 184 -6.23 -4.60 -61.46
C PRO A 184 -5.94 -4.99 -62.91
N GLU A 185 -4.85 -4.45 -63.44
CA GLU A 185 -4.21 -4.86 -64.71
C GLU A 185 -3.45 -6.19 -64.51
N MET A 186 -2.96 -6.82 -65.59
CA MET A 186 -2.41 -8.18 -65.56
C MET A 186 -1.34 -8.40 -64.48
N ASP A 187 -0.47 -7.43 -64.25
CA ASP A 187 0.66 -7.53 -63.32
C ASP A 187 0.32 -7.07 -61.88
N THR A 188 -0.97 -7.04 -61.50
CA THR A 188 -1.44 -6.51 -60.21
C THR A 188 -1.65 -7.61 -59.17
N ASP A 189 -0.59 -8.02 -58.49
CA ASP A 189 -0.65 -9.01 -57.40
C ASP A 189 -1.20 -8.44 -56.07
N CYS A 190 -1.92 -9.27 -55.31
CA CYS A 190 -2.39 -8.91 -53.97
C CYS A 190 -1.23 -8.93 -52.96
N PRO A 191 -0.88 -7.82 -52.28
CA PRO A 191 0.28 -7.72 -51.36
C PRO A 191 0.12 -8.46 -50.02
N ILE A 192 -0.83 -9.41 -49.93
CA ILE A 192 -1.09 -10.25 -48.75
C ILE A 192 -0.91 -11.74 -49.10
N CYS A 193 -1.41 -12.19 -50.26
CA CYS A 193 -1.27 -13.59 -50.72
C CYS A 193 -0.34 -13.76 -51.94
N TYR A 194 0.09 -12.67 -52.60
CA TYR A 194 0.90 -12.66 -53.83
C TYR A 194 0.25 -13.39 -55.01
N GLU A 195 -1.08 -13.37 -55.06
CA GLU A 195 -1.89 -13.88 -56.17
C GLU A 195 -2.35 -12.73 -57.06
N GLY A 196 -2.29 -12.91 -58.38
CA GLY A 196 -2.74 -11.93 -59.37
C GLY A 196 -4.23 -11.61 -59.25
N MET A 197 -4.58 -10.34 -59.11
CA MET A 197 -5.96 -9.88 -58.93
C MET A 197 -6.67 -9.55 -60.26
N HIS A 198 -6.01 -9.74 -61.41
CA HIS A 198 -6.57 -9.45 -62.72
C HIS A 198 -7.82 -10.29 -63.01
N GLY A 199 -8.89 -9.65 -63.51
CA GLY A 199 -10.18 -10.31 -63.76
C GLY A 199 -11.01 -10.65 -62.52
N VAL A 200 -10.53 -10.38 -61.30
CA VAL A 200 -11.31 -10.61 -60.07
C VAL A 200 -12.47 -9.62 -59.98
N ALA A 201 -13.68 -10.14 -59.72
CA ALA A 201 -14.89 -9.34 -59.64
C ALA A 201 -14.82 -8.27 -58.53
N GLU A 202 -15.25 -7.04 -58.84
CA GLU A 202 -15.11 -5.86 -57.97
C GLU A 202 -15.71 -6.05 -56.56
N ASN A 203 -16.78 -6.85 -56.44
CA ASN A 203 -17.42 -7.14 -55.15
C ASN A 203 -16.56 -7.99 -54.18
N LYS A 204 -15.53 -8.68 -54.70
CA LYS A 204 -14.50 -9.42 -53.95
C LYS A 204 -13.24 -8.58 -53.69
N LEU A 205 -13.17 -7.34 -54.17
CA LEU A 205 -12.04 -6.44 -53.96
C LEU A 205 -12.35 -5.35 -52.94
N SER A 206 -11.39 -5.08 -52.05
CA SER A 206 -11.38 -3.94 -51.12
C SER A 206 -10.46 -2.87 -51.67
N PHE A 207 -10.97 -1.68 -51.96
CA PHE A 207 -10.20 -0.57 -52.53
C PHE A 207 -9.72 0.40 -51.45
N CYS A 208 -8.48 0.86 -51.56
CA CYS A 208 -7.90 1.86 -50.68
C CYS A 208 -8.32 3.28 -51.10
N GLU A 209 -9.15 3.94 -50.29
CA GLU A 209 -9.74 5.26 -50.53
C GLU A 209 -8.73 6.40 -50.84
N SER A 210 -7.44 6.20 -50.55
CA SER A 210 -6.38 7.22 -50.73
C SER A 210 -5.43 6.99 -51.91
N CYS A 211 -5.45 5.82 -52.54
CA CYS A 211 -4.55 5.51 -53.66
C CYS A 211 -5.19 4.67 -54.78
N GLY A 212 -6.44 4.25 -54.62
CA GLY A 212 -7.21 3.51 -55.63
C GLY A 212 -6.82 2.04 -55.80
N ASN A 213 -5.68 1.58 -55.26
CA ASN A 213 -5.26 0.17 -55.30
C ASN A 213 -6.27 -0.75 -54.59
N CYS A 214 -6.38 -1.99 -55.06
CA CYS A 214 -7.25 -3.02 -54.49
C CYS A 214 -6.48 -4.09 -53.68
N LEU A 215 -7.23 -4.87 -52.91
CA LEU A 215 -6.82 -6.05 -52.15
C LEU A 215 -7.95 -7.11 -52.25
N HIS A 216 -7.64 -8.40 -52.13
CA HIS A 216 -8.67 -9.40 -51.87
C HIS A 216 -9.39 -9.12 -50.54
N LYS A 217 -10.73 -9.03 -50.60
CA LYS A 217 -11.60 -8.72 -49.45
C LYS A 217 -11.51 -9.77 -48.34
N GLU A 218 -11.25 -11.02 -48.72
CA GLU A 218 -11.03 -12.14 -47.80
C GLU A 218 -9.69 -11.96 -47.05
N CYS A 219 -8.59 -11.65 -47.74
CA CYS A 219 -7.30 -11.32 -47.13
C CYS A 219 -7.37 -10.07 -46.22
N PHE A 220 -8.15 -9.06 -46.61
CA PHE A 220 -8.46 -7.90 -45.77
C PHE A 220 -9.27 -8.30 -44.52
N SER A 221 -10.16 -9.30 -44.59
CA SER A 221 -10.91 -9.75 -43.41
C SER A 221 -10.07 -10.61 -42.45
N GLN A 222 -9.26 -11.53 -42.97
CA GLN A 222 -8.43 -12.45 -42.17
C GLN A 222 -7.38 -11.70 -41.32
N SER A 223 -6.87 -10.57 -41.82
CA SER A 223 -5.89 -9.74 -41.11
C SER A 223 -6.46 -8.98 -39.88
N TYR A 224 -7.78 -9.03 -39.64
CA TYR A 224 -8.41 -8.44 -38.45
C TYR A 224 -9.15 -9.44 -37.54
N ASP A 225 -9.36 -10.71 -37.94
CA ASP A 225 -10.12 -11.71 -37.16
C ASP A 225 -9.32 -12.32 -35.99
N SER A 226 -8.71 -11.46 -35.18
CA SER A 226 -8.30 -11.83 -33.82
C SER A 226 -9.54 -11.74 -32.91
N ARG A 227 -9.99 -12.89 -32.38
CA ARG A 227 -11.12 -12.95 -31.42
C ARG A 227 -10.92 -12.00 -30.22
N LEU A 228 -9.66 -11.74 -29.86
CA LEU A 228 -9.24 -10.73 -28.89
C LEU A 228 -9.76 -9.31 -29.20
N PHE A 229 -9.72 -8.86 -30.46
CA PHE A 229 -10.19 -7.53 -30.84
C PHE A 229 -11.71 -7.40 -30.75
N ALA A 230 -12.44 -8.46 -31.12
CA ALA A 230 -13.90 -8.52 -30.96
C ALA A 230 -14.31 -8.44 -29.47
N VAL A 231 -13.64 -9.20 -28.60
CA VAL A 231 -13.85 -9.15 -27.14
C VAL A 231 -13.49 -7.77 -26.57
N PHE A 232 -12.36 -7.19 -26.97
CA PHE A 232 -11.93 -5.86 -26.53
C PHE A 232 -12.93 -4.76 -26.94
N LYS A 233 -13.43 -4.80 -28.18
CA LYS A 233 -14.46 -3.87 -28.67
C LYS A 233 -15.76 -4.01 -27.89
N ALA A 234 -16.26 -5.24 -27.70
CA ALA A 234 -17.47 -5.50 -26.92
C ALA A 234 -17.36 -5.01 -25.46
N PHE A 235 -16.20 -5.21 -24.83
CA PHE A 235 -15.90 -4.72 -23.48
C PHE A 235 -15.83 -3.18 -23.42
N SER A 236 -15.12 -2.55 -24.36
CA SER A 236 -15.01 -1.08 -24.46
C SER A 236 -16.36 -0.40 -24.70
N ASP A 237 -17.20 -0.98 -25.55
CA ASP A 237 -18.57 -0.48 -25.79
C ASP A 237 -19.48 -0.77 -24.58
N GLY A 238 -19.26 -1.87 -23.85
CA GLY A 238 -19.92 -2.17 -22.57
C GLY A 238 -19.66 -1.11 -21.51
N ILE A 239 -18.39 -0.76 -21.28
CA ILE A 239 -17.98 0.31 -20.37
C ILE A 239 -18.65 1.64 -20.76
N ARG A 240 -18.66 1.98 -22.05
CA ARG A 240 -19.27 3.23 -22.55
C ARG A 240 -20.80 3.28 -22.37
N ARG A 241 -21.51 2.16 -22.47
CA ARG A 241 -22.97 2.11 -22.23
C ARG A 241 -23.32 2.18 -20.73
N HIS A 242 -22.51 1.59 -19.86
CA HIS A 242 -22.85 1.44 -18.44
C HIS A 242 -21.70 1.80 -17.48
N PRO A 243 -21.11 3.00 -17.56
CA PRO A 243 -19.89 3.34 -16.81
C PRO A 243 -20.07 3.17 -15.29
N ARG A 244 -21.23 3.56 -14.73
CA ARG A 244 -21.55 3.40 -13.29
C ARG A 244 -21.64 1.95 -12.82
N LEU A 245 -22.02 1.01 -13.69
CA LEU A 245 -22.03 -0.42 -13.35
C LEU A 245 -20.63 -1.02 -13.44
N PHE A 246 -19.85 -0.66 -14.46
CA PHE A 246 -18.46 -1.12 -14.58
C PHE A 246 -17.56 -0.59 -13.47
N THR A 247 -17.70 0.68 -13.05
CA THR A 247 -16.96 1.21 -11.88
C THR A 247 -17.35 0.50 -10.59
N LEU A 248 -18.65 0.31 -10.31
CA LEU A 248 -19.12 -0.40 -9.12
C LEU A 248 -18.64 -1.87 -9.10
N ALA A 249 -18.76 -2.58 -10.23
CA ALA A 249 -18.28 -3.96 -10.36
C ALA A 249 -16.76 -4.06 -10.20
N SER A 250 -16.00 -3.07 -10.68
CA SER A 250 -14.54 -3.01 -10.53
C SER A 250 -14.14 -2.75 -9.07
N LEU A 251 -14.81 -1.81 -8.40
CA LEU A 251 -14.61 -1.54 -6.96
C LEU A 251 -14.94 -2.76 -6.10
N LEU A 252 -16.06 -3.43 -6.35
CA LEU A 252 -16.43 -4.68 -5.67
C LEU A 252 -15.46 -5.83 -5.99
N GLY A 253 -15.00 -5.96 -7.23
CA GLY A 253 -14.00 -6.96 -7.62
C GLY A 253 -12.65 -6.76 -6.93
N LEU A 254 -12.14 -5.52 -6.90
CA LEU A 254 -10.86 -5.16 -6.28
C LEU A 254 -10.90 -5.18 -4.75
N SER A 255 -12.05 -4.84 -4.14
CA SER A 255 -12.23 -4.91 -2.68
C SER A 255 -12.59 -6.31 -2.16
N SER A 256 -13.12 -7.20 -3.00
CA SER A 256 -13.53 -8.57 -2.62
C SER A 256 -12.46 -9.36 -1.83
N PRO A 257 -11.16 -9.36 -2.19
CA PRO A 257 -10.13 -10.01 -1.37
C PRO A 257 -10.01 -9.41 0.04
N TRP A 258 -10.04 -8.08 0.16
CA TRP A 258 -9.97 -7.38 1.45
C TRP A 258 -11.21 -7.64 2.29
N LEU A 259 -12.41 -7.53 1.71
CA LEU A 259 -13.69 -7.80 2.39
C LEU A 259 -13.75 -9.26 2.90
N ARG A 260 -13.29 -10.23 2.09
CA ARG A 260 -13.20 -11.64 2.49
C ARG A 260 -12.20 -11.85 3.63
N ASN A 261 -11.05 -11.18 3.60
CA ASN A 261 -10.07 -11.26 4.68
C ASN A 261 -10.59 -10.63 5.97
N ASN A 262 -11.17 -9.44 5.88
CA ASN A 262 -11.69 -8.73 7.04
C ASN A 262 -12.93 -9.39 7.67
N TYR A 263 -13.75 -10.09 6.87
CA TYR A 263 -14.79 -10.96 7.41
C TYR A 263 -14.21 -12.22 8.09
N ARG A 264 -13.12 -12.81 7.57
CA ARG A 264 -12.40 -13.90 8.25
C ARG A 264 -11.79 -13.44 9.58
N GLU A 265 -11.21 -12.24 9.63
CA GLU A 265 -10.75 -11.60 10.88
C GLU A 265 -11.90 -11.42 11.87
N PHE A 266 -13.05 -10.91 11.43
CA PHE A 266 -14.25 -10.80 12.28
C PHE A 266 -14.71 -12.16 12.82
N LYS A 267 -14.63 -13.22 12.00
CA LYS A 267 -14.94 -14.59 12.44
C LYS A 267 -13.88 -15.17 13.38
N ALA A 268 -12.61 -14.76 13.26
CA ALA A 268 -11.53 -15.18 14.15
C ALA A 268 -11.63 -14.58 15.57
N LEU A 269 -12.33 -13.45 15.74
CA LEU A 269 -12.68 -12.88 17.07
C LEU A 269 -13.57 -13.81 17.91
N GLY A 270 -14.18 -14.83 17.29
CA GLY A 270 -15.19 -15.69 17.91
C GLY A 270 -16.52 -14.97 18.13
N PRO A 271 -17.42 -15.55 18.94
CA PRO A 271 -18.68 -14.91 19.33
C PRO A 271 -18.46 -13.82 20.39
N GLY A 272 -19.32 -12.80 20.37
CA GLY A 272 -19.38 -11.70 21.34
C GLY A 272 -20.76 -11.03 21.30
N GLY A 273 -20.89 -9.80 21.80
CA GLY A 273 -22.16 -9.06 21.83
C GLY A 273 -22.80 -8.75 20.47
N LEU A 274 -22.13 -9.03 19.34
CA LEU A 274 -22.64 -8.89 17.98
C LEU A 274 -23.02 -10.24 17.34
N PRO A 275 -24.01 -10.30 16.42
CA PRO A 275 -24.36 -11.51 15.70
C PRO A 275 -23.15 -12.13 14.97
N TYR A 276 -22.89 -13.42 15.18
CA TYR A 276 -21.70 -14.10 14.64
C TYR A 276 -21.82 -14.46 13.14
N ASN A 277 -22.25 -13.51 12.31
CA ASN A 277 -22.56 -13.66 10.89
C ASN A 277 -22.24 -12.37 10.10
N VAL A 278 -22.58 -12.34 8.81
CA VAL A 278 -22.34 -11.19 7.91
C VAL A 278 -23.01 -9.90 8.41
N CYS A 279 -24.18 -9.98 9.05
CA CYS A 279 -24.87 -8.80 9.58
C CYS A 279 -24.11 -8.18 10.77
N GLY A 280 -23.59 -8.99 11.70
CA GLY A 280 -22.75 -8.49 12.78
C GLY A 280 -21.40 -7.94 12.31
N TRP A 281 -20.82 -8.50 11.25
CA TRP A 281 -19.63 -7.92 10.59
C TRP A 281 -19.91 -6.54 9.98
N LEU A 282 -21.05 -6.36 9.29
CA LEU A 282 -21.45 -5.05 8.77
C LEU A 282 -21.68 -4.03 9.90
N ILE A 283 -22.19 -4.47 11.06
CA ILE A 283 -22.30 -3.63 12.26
C ILE A 283 -20.92 -3.29 12.84
N ALA A 284 -19.98 -4.24 12.91
CA ALA A 284 -18.61 -3.99 13.35
C ALA A 284 -17.88 -2.99 12.43
N LEU A 285 -18.07 -3.09 11.12
CA LEU A 285 -17.60 -2.10 10.14
C LEU A 285 -18.23 -0.73 10.38
N ALA A 286 -19.54 -0.66 10.66
CA ALA A 286 -20.23 0.59 10.97
C ALA A 286 -19.76 1.27 12.28
N PHE A 287 -19.13 0.53 13.21
CA PHE A 287 -18.48 1.10 14.39
C PHE A 287 -17.07 1.66 14.12
N LYS A 288 -16.39 1.25 13.04
CA LYS A 288 -15.02 1.68 12.74
C LYS A 288 -14.84 3.21 12.63
N PRO A 289 -15.75 4.00 12.03
CA PRO A 289 -15.64 5.47 11.99
C PRO A 289 -15.78 6.16 13.36
N PHE A 290 -16.17 5.44 14.41
CA PHE A 290 -16.29 5.96 15.78
C PHE A 290 -15.14 5.53 16.70
N GLU A 291 -14.14 4.82 16.17
CA GLU A 291 -12.91 4.45 16.88
C GLU A 291 -12.16 5.70 17.36
N ARG A 292 -11.79 5.70 18.65
CA ARG A 292 -11.03 6.79 19.30
C ARG A 292 -9.62 6.30 19.60
N GLU A 293 -8.66 7.23 19.58
CA GLU A 293 -7.31 6.99 20.10
C GLU A 293 -7.38 6.53 21.56
N THR A 294 -6.73 5.41 21.86
CA THR A 294 -6.90 4.63 23.10
C THR A 294 -5.79 4.87 24.13
N THR A 295 -4.60 5.29 23.68
CA THR A 295 -3.37 5.34 24.50
C THR A 295 -3.07 6.70 25.10
N SER A 296 -3.58 7.81 24.54
CA SER A 296 -3.52 9.12 25.20
C SER A 296 -4.25 9.09 26.55
N THR A 297 -3.70 9.81 27.53
CA THR A 297 -4.26 9.99 28.86
C THR A 297 -4.76 11.42 29.13
N ASP A 298 -4.81 12.28 28.11
CA ASP A 298 -5.19 13.70 28.25
C ASP A 298 -6.64 13.89 28.74
N GLU A 299 -7.49 12.86 28.56
CA GLU A 299 -8.89 12.82 28.98
C GLU A 299 -9.07 12.71 30.51
N TYR A 300 -8.01 12.30 31.24
CA TYR A 300 -7.97 12.27 32.70
C TYR A 300 -7.13 13.39 33.34
N ASP A 301 -6.20 14.00 32.57
CA ASP A 301 -5.55 15.27 32.96
C ASP A 301 -6.60 16.36 33.17
N ARG A 302 -7.47 16.52 32.17
CA ARG A 302 -8.56 17.51 32.14
C ARG A 302 -9.75 17.14 33.03
N ASP A 303 -9.69 16.02 33.74
CA ASP A 303 -10.75 15.64 34.68
C ASP A 303 -10.65 16.44 35.98
N LEU A 304 -11.78 16.93 36.46
CA LEU A 304 -11.92 17.52 37.79
C LEU A 304 -11.92 16.44 38.89
N ASN A 305 -12.36 15.21 38.56
CA ASN A 305 -12.29 14.08 39.48
C ASN A 305 -10.85 13.54 39.57
N LYS A 306 -10.20 13.78 40.70
CA LYS A 306 -8.85 13.28 41.02
C LYS A 306 -8.83 12.05 41.94
N ALA A 307 -9.95 11.33 42.07
CA ALA A 307 -10.00 10.11 42.87
C ALA A 307 -9.17 8.95 42.28
N SER A 308 -8.58 8.16 43.18
CA SER A 308 -7.71 7.00 42.95
C SER A 308 -7.95 5.99 44.07
N TRP A 309 -7.93 4.69 43.73
CA TRP A 309 -8.07 3.58 44.67
C TRP A 309 -6.78 2.78 44.88
N ILE A 310 -5.65 3.27 44.35
CA ILE A 310 -4.31 2.71 44.56
C ILE A 310 -3.48 3.75 45.33
N SER A 311 -2.77 3.34 46.39
CA SER A 311 -2.02 4.27 47.25
C SER A 311 -0.97 5.06 46.46
N GLU A 312 -0.60 6.25 46.95
CA GLU A 312 0.51 7.03 46.40
C GLU A 312 1.83 6.22 46.39
N GLU A 313 2.06 5.41 47.43
CA GLU A 313 3.24 4.58 47.65
C GLU A 313 3.22 3.32 46.80
N GLU A 314 2.03 2.78 46.51
CA GLU A 314 1.83 1.69 45.56
C GLU A 314 2.01 2.16 44.12
N ARG A 315 1.39 3.29 43.74
CA ARG A 315 1.61 3.97 42.46
C ARG A 315 3.11 4.19 42.23
N LYS A 316 3.84 4.70 43.23
CA LYS A 316 5.29 4.91 43.16
C LYS A 316 6.12 3.65 42.89
N ARG A 317 5.59 2.46 43.19
CA ARG A 317 6.27 1.16 43.03
C ARG A 317 5.61 0.23 41.99
N PHE A 318 4.58 0.71 41.29
CA PHE A 318 3.90 -0.07 40.26
C PHE A 318 4.90 -0.43 39.14
N PRO A 319 4.91 -1.67 38.62
CA PRO A 319 5.87 -2.09 37.59
C PRO A 319 5.48 -1.64 36.18
N GLU A 320 6.45 -1.64 35.27
CA GLU A 320 6.19 -1.45 33.83
C GLU A 320 6.05 -2.80 33.12
N ARG A 321 5.06 -2.90 32.23
CA ARG A 321 4.76 -4.16 31.55
C ARG A 321 5.75 -4.48 30.43
N ARG A 322 6.36 -5.68 30.50
CA ARG A 322 7.42 -6.14 29.60
C ARG A 322 7.02 -6.20 28.11
N GLY A 323 7.69 -5.40 27.26
CA GLY A 323 7.60 -5.47 25.80
C GLY A 323 6.41 -4.70 25.20
N SER A 324 6.15 -4.83 23.90
CA SER A 324 5.10 -4.05 23.23
C SER A 324 3.67 -4.38 23.70
N ARG A 325 2.74 -3.45 23.49
CA ARG A 325 1.28 -3.69 23.52
C ARG A 325 0.89 -4.88 22.62
N PRO A 326 -0.17 -5.63 22.94
CA PRO A 326 -0.79 -6.55 21.98
C PRO A 326 -1.53 -5.82 20.86
N ASN A 327 -1.83 -6.57 19.81
CA ASN A 327 -2.59 -6.12 18.66
C ASN A 327 -4.11 -6.27 18.93
N SER A 328 -4.85 -5.17 18.80
CA SER A 328 -6.32 -5.11 18.92
C SER A 328 -7.08 -5.34 17.60
N GLY A 329 -6.35 -5.54 16.50
CA GLY A 329 -6.90 -5.80 15.17
C GLY A 329 -7.68 -4.65 14.55
N PHE A 330 -8.26 -4.92 13.37
CA PHE A 330 -9.04 -3.91 12.64
C PHE A 330 -10.36 -3.56 13.35
N HIS A 331 -11.05 -4.56 13.88
CA HIS A 331 -12.41 -4.37 14.41
C HIS A 331 -12.41 -3.59 15.73
N VAL A 332 -13.51 -2.89 15.96
CA VAL A 332 -13.75 -2.11 17.18
C VAL A 332 -14.47 -2.96 18.23
N VAL A 333 -15.38 -3.82 17.78
CA VAL A 333 -16.17 -4.74 18.60
C VAL A 333 -16.41 -6.06 17.82
N PRO A 334 -16.32 -7.25 18.45
CA PRO A 334 -15.80 -7.49 19.80
C PRO A 334 -14.33 -7.06 19.95
N ALA A 335 -13.98 -6.46 21.09
CA ALA A 335 -12.60 -6.09 21.40
C ALA A 335 -11.82 -7.33 21.85
N ARG A 336 -10.73 -7.66 21.17
CA ARG A 336 -9.96 -8.90 21.39
C ARG A 336 -8.48 -8.68 21.18
N GLN A 337 -7.69 -9.53 21.84
CA GLN A 337 -6.24 -9.54 21.81
C GLN A 337 -5.77 -10.63 20.83
N PHE A 338 -5.11 -10.25 19.74
CA PHE A 338 -4.74 -11.17 18.65
C PHE A 338 -3.39 -11.88 18.87
N ASP A 339 -2.52 -11.37 19.74
CA ASP A 339 -1.20 -11.93 20.03
C ASP A 339 -0.86 -11.83 21.54
N LYS A 340 0.26 -12.43 21.95
CA LYS A 340 0.66 -12.54 23.38
C LYS A 340 -0.38 -13.23 24.29
N ILE A 341 -1.32 -13.96 23.71
CA ILE A 341 -2.37 -14.72 24.42
C ILE A 341 -1.70 -15.70 25.40
N PRO A 342 -2.14 -15.77 26.67
CA PRO A 342 -1.51 -16.60 27.69
C PRO A 342 -1.73 -18.10 27.47
N LYS A 343 -0.96 -18.91 28.20
CA LYS A 343 -1.18 -20.36 28.25
C LYS A 343 -2.45 -20.67 29.04
N GLN A 344 -3.11 -21.78 28.70
CA GLN A 344 -4.35 -22.24 29.35
C GLN A 344 -4.27 -22.36 30.88
N GLU A 345 -3.08 -22.58 31.44
CA GLU A 345 -2.89 -22.61 32.90
C GLU A 345 -2.99 -21.20 33.52
N MET A 346 -2.37 -20.19 32.92
CA MET A 346 -2.47 -18.80 33.37
C MET A 346 -3.88 -18.21 33.14
N MET A 347 -4.58 -18.68 32.10
CA MET A 347 -6.01 -18.41 31.92
C MET A 347 -6.83 -18.85 33.15
N LYS A 348 -6.69 -20.12 33.57
CA LYS A 348 -7.35 -20.63 34.79
C LYS A 348 -6.92 -19.90 36.07
N ARG A 349 -5.67 -19.41 36.15
CA ARG A 349 -5.22 -18.61 37.30
C ARG A 349 -5.95 -17.27 37.38
N LEU A 350 -6.20 -16.62 36.23
CA LEU A 350 -7.03 -15.41 36.17
C LEU A 350 -8.50 -15.70 36.54
N ASP A 351 -9.07 -16.81 36.05
CA ASP A 351 -10.44 -17.22 36.39
C ASP A 351 -10.56 -17.46 37.92
N ALA A 352 -9.65 -18.24 38.49
CA ALA A 352 -9.60 -18.55 39.92
C ALA A 352 -9.36 -17.30 40.79
N LEU A 353 -8.61 -16.32 40.30
CA LEU A 353 -8.45 -15.02 40.94
C LEU A 353 -9.78 -14.24 40.98
N VAL A 354 -10.52 -14.19 39.87
CA VAL A 354 -11.81 -13.50 39.83
C VAL A 354 -12.85 -14.21 40.70
N ASP A 355 -12.88 -15.54 40.71
CA ASP A 355 -13.71 -16.33 41.64
C ASP A 355 -13.35 -16.09 43.11
N ARG A 356 -12.05 -15.94 43.42
CA ARG A 356 -11.57 -15.59 44.77
C ARG A 356 -12.06 -14.20 45.19
N LEU A 357 -11.85 -13.18 44.35
CA LEU A 357 -12.31 -11.81 44.60
C LEU A 357 -13.84 -11.73 44.75
N LEU A 358 -14.60 -12.45 43.91
CA LEU A 358 -16.06 -12.59 44.00
C LEU A 358 -16.49 -13.20 45.35
N LYS A 359 -15.84 -14.27 45.79
CA LYS A 359 -16.16 -14.96 47.04
C LYS A 359 -15.85 -14.10 48.26
N GLU A 360 -14.66 -13.53 48.32
CA GLU A 360 -14.16 -12.79 49.49
C GLU A 360 -14.85 -11.42 49.66
N ASN A 361 -15.20 -10.78 48.53
CA ASN A 361 -15.92 -9.50 48.45
C ASN A 361 -17.40 -9.67 48.08
N SER A 362 -18.00 -10.82 48.34
CA SER A 362 -19.42 -11.14 48.05
C SER A 362 -20.46 -10.19 48.67
N HIS A 363 -20.07 -9.39 49.66
CA HIS A 363 -20.85 -8.31 50.25
C HIS A 363 -20.81 -6.99 49.43
N LEU A 364 -19.90 -6.88 48.47
CA LEU A 364 -19.70 -5.74 47.57
C LEU A 364 -20.04 -6.06 46.11
N VAL A 365 -19.82 -7.32 45.69
CA VAL A 365 -19.93 -7.75 44.29
C VAL A 365 -20.73 -9.04 44.11
N VAL A 366 -21.27 -9.23 42.91
CA VAL A 366 -21.99 -10.44 42.49
C VAL A 366 -21.57 -10.85 41.07
N ALA A 367 -21.53 -12.14 40.80
CA ALA A 367 -21.37 -12.65 39.43
C ALA A 367 -22.68 -12.50 38.66
N GLY A 368 -22.65 -11.95 37.46
CA GLY A 368 -23.85 -11.78 36.63
C GLY A 368 -23.55 -11.61 35.15
N ARG A 369 -24.56 -11.82 34.30
CA ARG A 369 -24.43 -11.72 32.85
C ARG A 369 -23.99 -10.31 32.44
N SER A 370 -22.88 -10.20 31.69
CA SER A 370 -22.32 -8.91 31.25
C SER A 370 -23.38 -8.05 30.52
N PRO A 371 -23.67 -6.83 30.99
CA PRO A 371 -24.59 -5.90 30.31
C PRO A 371 -24.06 -5.35 28.98
N ASN A 372 -22.78 -5.57 28.68
CA ASN A 372 -22.06 -4.98 27.55
C ASN A 372 -21.64 -6.05 26.52
N GLU A 373 -21.06 -7.18 26.93
CA GLU A 373 -20.75 -8.33 26.06
C GLU A 373 -21.90 -9.34 25.90
N ARG A 374 -22.83 -9.41 26.86
CA ARG A 374 -24.07 -10.22 26.81
C ARG A 374 -23.94 -11.75 26.67
N LEU A 375 -22.77 -12.30 26.35
CA LEU A 375 -22.57 -13.75 26.25
C LEU A 375 -22.02 -14.40 27.52
N HIS A 376 -21.18 -13.68 28.26
CA HIS A 376 -20.41 -14.22 29.39
C HIS A 376 -20.75 -13.47 30.68
N ASN A 377 -20.33 -14.03 31.82
CA ASN A 377 -20.49 -13.37 33.11
C ASN A 377 -19.38 -12.33 33.34
N GLY A 378 -19.72 -11.28 34.09
CA GLY A 378 -18.80 -10.32 34.66
C GLY A 378 -19.07 -10.14 36.15
N VAL A 379 -18.20 -9.38 36.81
CA VAL A 379 -18.38 -8.92 38.19
C VAL A 379 -19.22 -7.65 38.16
N LEU A 380 -20.34 -7.67 38.88
CA LEU A 380 -21.27 -6.55 39.00
C LEU A 380 -21.31 -6.04 40.44
N ILE A 381 -21.65 -4.76 40.65
CA ILE A 381 -21.92 -4.20 41.98
C ILE A 381 -23.11 -4.95 42.62
N HIS A 382 -22.96 -5.48 43.84
CA HIS A 382 -24.01 -6.24 44.55
C HIS A 382 -25.33 -5.46 44.61
N PRO A 383 -26.50 -6.04 44.30
CA PRO A 383 -27.74 -5.30 44.02
C PRO A 383 -28.12 -4.24 45.06
N ASP A 384 -27.96 -4.57 46.34
CA ASP A 384 -28.32 -3.71 47.48
C ASP A 384 -27.45 -2.45 47.60
N ILE A 385 -26.28 -2.42 46.96
CA ILE A 385 -25.41 -1.24 46.93
C ILE A 385 -25.90 -0.30 45.80
N PRO A 386 -26.18 0.99 46.09
CA PRO A 386 -26.49 1.98 45.06
C PRO A 386 -25.25 2.30 44.22
N THR A 387 -25.42 2.62 42.92
CA THR A 387 -24.29 3.06 42.09
C THR A 387 -23.72 4.38 42.62
N PRO A 388 -22.47 4.44 43.13
CA PRO A 388 -21.98 5.61 43.86
C PRO A 388 -21.69 6.83 42.97
N HIS A 389 -21.48 6.63 41.67
CA HIS A 389 -21.09 7.70 40.74
C HIS A 389 -21.53 7.43 39.29
N GLY A 390 -21.32 8.43 38.43
CA GLY A 390 -21.67 8.40 37.01
C GLY A 390 -21.12 7.19 36.24
N PRO A 391 -19.81 6.89 36.31
CA PRO A 391 -19.23 5.70 35.66
C PRO A 391 -19.89 4.37 36.04
N ALA A 392 -20.20 4.15 37.33
CA ALA A 392 -20.90 2.95 37.79
C ALA A 392 -22.33 2.81 37.21
N LYS A 393 -23.01 3.94 36.99
CA LYS A 393 -24.31 3.97 36.29
C LYS A 393 -24.16 3.77 34.78
N ALA A 394 -23.12 4.33 34.17
CA ALA A 394 -22.84 4.25 32.73
C ALA A 394 -22.44 2.83 32.28
N SER A 395 -21.61 2.13 33.05
CA SER A 395 -21.28 0.71 32.78
C SER A 395 -22.43 -0.27 33.05
N LYS A 396 -23.56 0.22 33.57
CA LYS A 396 -24.74 -0.55 34.00
C LYS A 396 -24.41 -1.51 35.16
N ARG A 397 -23.67 -1.02 36.17
CA ARG A 397 -23.16 -1.76 37.35
C ARG A 397 -22.06 -2.79 37.05
N GLU A 398 -21.60 -2.92 35.81
CA GLU A 398 -20.47 -3.79 35.46
C GLU A 398 -19.14 -3.20 35.96
N ILE A 399 -18.39 -3.97 36.73
CA ILE A 399 -17.07 -3.63 37.27
C ILE A 399 -15.97 -4.16 36.35
N LEU A 400 -16.05 -5.45 35.99
CA LEU A 400 -15.14 -6.10 35.06
C LEU A 400 -15.76 -7.34 34.39
N HIS A 401 -15.19 -7.77 33.26
CA HIS A 401 -15.41 -9.11 32.70
C HIS A 401 -14.16 -9.61 31.94
N ILE A 402 -14.03 -10.93 31.79
CA ILE A 402 -12.97 -11.59 31.01
C ILE A 402 -13.49 -11.95 29.62
N HIS A 403 -12.66 -11.82 28.58
CA HIS A 403 -12.93 -12.32 27.24
C HIS A 403 -12.47 -13.79 27.08
N PRO A 404 -13.35 -14.81 26.94
CA PRO A 404 -12.94 -16.21 27.04
C PRO A 404 -11.98 -16.72 25.94
N SER A 405 -11.84 -16.00 24.83
CA SER A 405 -10.96 -16.37 23.72
C SER A 405 -9.48 -15.99 23.93
N ASP A 406 -9.20 -14.96 24.73
CA ASP A 406 -7.85 -14.39 24.87
C ASP A 406 -7.49 -13.99 26.32
N HIS A 407 -8.47 -13.97 27.22
CA HIS A 407 -8.38 -13.61 28.65
C HIS A 407 -7.89 -12.18 28.91
N SER A 408 -7.99 -11.29 27.92
CA SER A 408 -8.01 -9.84 28.15
C SER A 408 -9.31 -9.46 28.87
N LEU A 409 -9.30 -8.34 29.57
CA LEU A 409 -10.41 -7.91 30.42
C LEU A 409 -10.89 -6.52 30.05
N HIS A 410 -12.19 -6.26 30.25
CA HIS A 410 -12.66 -4.90 30.46
C HIS A 410 -12.83 -4.63 31.95
N VAL A 411 -12.47 -3.42 32.38
CA VAL A 411 -12.56 -2.95 33.78
C VAL A 411 -13.01 -1.48 33.81
N VAL A 412 -13.57 -1.03 34.94
CA VAL A 412 -13.92 0.37 35.17
C VAL A 412 -13.15 0.92 36.36
N LEU A 413 -12.17 1.78 36.09
CA LEU A 413 -11.21 2.30 37.09
C LEU A 413 -11.49 3.76 37.47
N ALA A 414 -10.98 4.21 38.61
CA ALA A 414 -11.04 5.63 38.93
C ALA A 414 -10.25 6.44 37.87
N PRO A 415 -10.63 7.70 37.58
CA PRO A 415 -9.99 8.49 36.51
C PRO A 415 -8.46 8.61 36.67
N GLN A 416 -7.95 8.58 37.89
CA GLN A 416 -6.51 8.66 38.13
C GLN A 416 -5.83 7.29 38.17
N ASP A 417 -6.53 6.19 38.46
CA ASP A 417 -5.97 4.84 38.30
C ASP A 417 -5.79 4.48 36.81
N CYS A 418 -6.57 5.12 35.93
CA CYS A 418 -6.36 5.09 34.49
C CYS A 418 -5.04 5.76 34.04
N LYS A 419 -4.41 6.61 34.86
CA LYS A 419 -3.35 7.56 34.42
C LYS A 419 -2.19 7.82 35.38
N LEU A 420 -2.48 8.35 36.57
CA LEU A 420 -1.70 9.41 37.24
C LEU A 420 -0.27 8.95 37.64
N GLY A 421 0.77 9.73 37.35
CA GLY A 421 0.81 10.98 36.58
C GLY A 421 2.12 11.77 36.75
N LYS A 422 2.30 12.83 35.96
CA LYS A 422 3.36 13.83 36.22
C LYS A 422 2.91 14.83 37.30
N PRO A 423 3.82 15.35 38.14
CA PRO A 423 3.53 16.49 39.00
C PRO A 423 3.08 17.73 38.20
N SER A 424 2.29 18.58 38.83
CA SER A 424 2.03 19.96 38.37
C SER A 424 3.34 20.73 38.15
N GLN A 425 3.31 21.75 37.30
CA GLN A 425 4.48 22.56 36.89
C GLN A 425 5.14 23.30 38.06
N ILE A 426 6.01 22.61 38.80
CA ILE A 426 6.95 23.18 39.77
C ILE A 426 8.37 22.80 39.31
N SER A 427 9.20 23.82 39.10
CA SER A 427 10.46 23.70 38.34
C SER A 427 11.62 23.15 39.17
N LEU A 428 11.67 21.82 39.36
CA LEU A 428 12.88 21.11 39.79
C LEU A 428 13.19 19.95 38.81
N PRO A 429 14.25 20.06 37.97
CA PRO A 429 14.50 19.10 36.89
C PRO A 429 14.99 17.72 37.36
N LEU A 430 15.35 17.56 38.63
CA LEU A 430 15.96 16.32 39.15
C LEU A 430 14.94 15.23 39.52
N LEU A 431 13.66 15.59 39.72
CA LEU A 431 12.61 14.65 40.14
C LEU A 431 11.88 13.93 38.99
N CYS A 432 12.21 14.27 37.73
CA CYS A 432 11.68 13.58 36.54
C CYS A 432 12.13 12.12 36.38
N LEU A 433 13.08 11.64 37.21
CA LEU A 433 13.56 10.26 37.20
C LEU A 433 12.63 9.27 37.94
N LEU A 434 11.67 9.76 38.73
CA LEU A 434 10.66 8.92 39.39
C LEU A 434 9.37 8.93 38.57
N GLY A 435 9.42 8.28 37.40
CA GLY A 435 8.29 8.13 36.49
C GLY A 435 7.21 7.21 37.06
N VAL A 436 6.16 7.80 37.65
CA VAL A 436 5.15 7.10 38.45
C VAL A 436 3.79 7.23 37.79
N LEU A 437 3.30 6.11 37.26
CA LEU A 437 2.19 6.01 36.32
C LEU A 437 1.55 4.62 36.50
N LEU A 438 0.28 4.45 36.12
CA LEU A 438 -0.45 3.17 36.29
C LEU A 438 -0.77 2.48 34.96
N VAL A 439 -2.05 2.29 34.64
CA VAL A 439 -2.46 1.25 33.70
C VAL A 439 -2.09 1.55 32.25
N ILE A 440 -2.39 2.75 31.76
CA ILE A 440 -2.18 3.07 30.34
C ILE A 440 -0.70 3.33 30.05
N GLU A 441 -0.06 4.25 30.78
CA GLU A 441 1.30 4.70 30.45
C GLU A 441 2.39 3.68 30.84
N ARG A 442 2.13 2.76 31.79
CA ARG A 442 2.99 1.59 32.07
C ARG A 442 2.58 0.33 31.33
N ASN A 443 1.82 0.47 30.24
CA ASN A 443 1.61 -0.57 29.22
C ASN A 443 0.78 -1.79 29.70
N TRP A 444 0.00 -1.67 30.78
CA TRP A 444 -0.90 -2.73 31.28
C TRP A 444 -2.22 -2.84 30.53
N GLY A 445 -2.69 -1.72 29.99
CA GLY A 445 -3.91 -1.63 29.19
C GLY A 445 -4.01 -0.33 28.40
N GLU A 446 -5.17 -0.08 27.82
CA GLU A 446 -5.52 1.13 27.08
C GLU A 446 -7.03 1.42 27.20
N ARG A 447 -7.50 2.63 26.85
CA ARG A 447 -8.96 2.87 26.79
C ARG A 447 -9.60 1.93 25.77
N HIS A 448 -10.82 1.44 26.04
CA HIS A 448 -11.58 0.77 24.99
C HIS A 448 -11.81 1.73 23.80
N LYS A 449 -11.82 1.20 22.57
CA LYS A 449 -11.90 1.99 21.32
C LYS A 449 -13.15 2.89 21.20
N LEU A 450 -14.20 2.62 21.99
CA LEU A 450 -15.43 3.43 22.08
C LEU A 450 -15.59 4.11 23.47
N SER A 451 -14.55 4.12 24.30
CA SER A 451 -14.56 4.73 25.63
C SER A 451 -14.75 6.24 25.55
N GLY A 452 -15.64 6.80 26.37
CA GLY A 452 -16.05 8.20 26.32
C GLY A 452 -16.90 8.60 25.10
N ALA A 453 -17.27 7.67 24.21
CA ALA A 453 -18.15 7.95 23.08
C ALA A 453 -19.61 8.12 23.56
N LYS A 454 -20.02 9.37 23.84
CA LYS A 454 -21.35 9.74 24.39
C LYS A 454 -22.54 9.07 23.69
N ILE A 455 -22.44 8.80 22.38
CA ILE A 455 -23.47 8.14 21.55
C ILE A 455 -23.77 6.69 22.02
N LEU A 456 -22.80 6.01 22.63
CA LEU A 456 -22.90 4.60 23.04
C LEU A 456 -22.90 4.41 24.57
N GLY A 457 -22.87 5.50 25.34
CA GLY A 457 -23.04 5.49 26.80
C GLY A 457 -21.90 4.86 27.61
N LEU A 458 -20.80 4.42 26.99
CA LEU A 458 -19.65 3.90 27.72
C LEU A 458 -18.91 5.03 28.48
N PRO A 459 -18.57 4.83 29.76
CA PRO A 459 -17.73 5.77 30.50
C PRO A 459 -16.33 5.88 29.86
N LYS A 460 -15.62 6.99 30.09
CA LYS A 460 -14.22 7.14 29.65
C LYS A 460 -13.26 6.31 30.53
N GLU A 461 -13.75 5.93 31.70
CA GLU A 461 -13.17 5.04 32.69
C GLU A 461 -13.21 3.56 32.24
N TYR A 462 -13.82 3.24 31.09
CA TYR A 462 -13.87 1.88 30.53
C TYR A 462 -12.52 1.54 29.86
N ILE A 463 -11.72 0.75 30.55
CA ILE A 463 -10.36 0.34 30.17
C ILE A 463 -10.38 -1.09 29.64
N TRP A 464 -9.45 -1.39 28.74
CA TRP A 464 -9.11 -2.73 28.27
C TRP A 464 -7.73 -3.12 28.85
N ILE A 465 -7.69 -4.19 29.65
CA ILE A 465 -6.49 -4.74 30.29
C ILE A 465 -6.03 -5.95 29.49
N TYR A 466 -4.76 -6.02 29.12
CA TYR A 466 -4.25 -7.17 28.38
C TYR A 466 -4.04 -8.38 29.30
N ALA A 467 -4.31 -9.58 28.81
CA ALA A 467 -4.28 -10.82 29.60
C ALA A 467 -2.91 -11.05 30.29
N PRO A 468 -2.83 -11.42 31.59
CA PRO A 468 -1.56 -11.68 32.26
C PRO A 468 -0.86 -12.93 31.67
N ARG A 469 0.46 -12.87 31.49
CA ARG A 469 1.25 -13.94 30.83
C ARG A 469 1.99 -14.86 31.80
N ASP A 470 2.27 -14.36 33.00
CA ASP A 470 3.03 -14.99 34.08
C ASP A 470 2.50 -14.51 35.44
N GLU A 471 2.94 -15.12 36.56
CA GLU A 471 2.39 -14.83 37.89
C GLU A 471 2.67 -13.39 38.35
N GLU A 472 3.80 -12.80 37.94
CA GLU A 472 4.14 -11.40 38.23
C GLU A 472 3.17 -10.44 37.53
N GLU A 473 2.73 -10.76 36.31
CA GLU A 473 1.66 -10.02 35.65
C GLU A 473 0.29 -10.24 36.30
N LEU A 474 0.04 -11.44 36.86
CA LEU A 474 -1.21 -11.75 37.56
C LEU A 474 -1.35 -10.94 38.86
N GLU A 475 -0.30 -10.85 39.67
CA GLU A 475 -0.25 -10.01 40.88
C GLU A 475 -0.52 -8.52 40.61
N VAL A 476 -0.21 -8.03 39.41
CA VAL A 476 -0.43 -6.64 39.02
C VAL A 476 -1.84 -6.45 38.47
N VAL A 477 -2.35 -7.42 37.70
CA VAL A 477 -3.76 -7.45 37.30
C VAL A 477 -4.66 -7.51 38.52
N GLU A 478 -4.34 -8.33 39.54
CA GLU A 478 -5.08 -8.39 40.80
C GLU A 478 -5.27 -7.02 41.44
N LYS A 479 -4.19 -6.24 41.60
CA LYS A 479 -4.23 -4.88 42.18
C LYS A 479 -5.14 -3.94 41.36
N ILE A 480 -5.16 -4.09 40.04
CA ILE A 480 -6.08 -3.37 39.14
C ILE A 480 -7.55 -3.80 39.36
N LEU A 481 -7.82 -5.10 39.54
CA LEU A 481 -9.17 -5.60 39.79
C LEU A 481 -9.71 -5.16 41.16
N THR A 482 -8.87 -5.21 42.19
CA THR A 482 -9.18 -4.74 43.55
C THR A 482 -9.49 -3.24 43.56
N ALA A 483 -8.69 -2.42 42.88
CA ALA A 483 -8.96 -0.98 42.72
C ALA A 483 -10.24 -0.69 41.92
N SER A 484 -10.51 -1.48 40.87
CA SER A 484 -11.76 -1.42 40.08
C SER A 484 -12.99 -1.72 40.97
N ILE A 485 -12.95 -2.78 41.78
CA ILE A 485 -14.01 -3.12 42.73
C ILE A 485 -14.20 -1.99 43.75
N GLY A 486 -13.11 -1.45 44.31
CA GLY A 486 -13.15 -0.38 45.30
C GLY A 486 -13.81 0.89 44.75
N PHE A 487 -13.31 1.39 43.61
CA PHE A 487 -13.88 2.55 42.93
C PHE A 487 -15.36 2.34 42.62
N MET A 488 -15.72 1.22 42.01
CA MET A 488 -17.07 0.99 41.50
C MET A 488 -18.12 0.77 42.59
N THR A 489 -17.71 0.25 43.75
CA THR A 489 -18.57 0.05 44.92
C THR A 489 -18.52 1.23 45.90
N GLY A 490 -17.55 2.13 45.75
CA GLY A 490 -17.27 3.21 46.69
C GLY A 490 -16.61 2.76 47.99
N SER A 491 -16.14 1.50 48.06
CA SER A 491 -15.56 0.90 49.25
C SER A 491 -14.04 1.05 49.30
N GLY A 492 -13.50 1.44 50.46
CA GLY A 492 -12.06 1.33 50.75
C GLY A 492 -11.63 -0.04 51.28
N ASN A 493 -12.60 -0.92 51.64
CA ASN A 493 -12.34 -2.16 52.37
C ASN A 493 -12.45 -3.40 51.46
N VAL A 494 -11.72 -3.40 50.34
CA VAL A 494 -11.72 -4.53 49.38
C VAL A 494 -10.60 -5.51 49.74
N LYS A 495 -10.98 -6.78 49.92
CA LYS A 495 -10.03 -7.88 50.15
C LYS A 495 -9.32 -8.28 48.87
N HIS A 496 -8.04 -8.58 49.03
CA HIS A 496 -7.07 -9.04 48.05
C HIS A 496 -6.14 -10.02 48.77
#